data_AF-A0A674I1I9-F1
#
_entry.id   AF-A0A674I1I9-F1
#
_cell.length_a   1.000
_cell.length_b   1.000
_cell.length_c   1.000
_cell.angle_alpha   90.00
_cell.angle_beta   90.00
_cell.angle_gamma   90.00
#
_symmetry.space_group_name_H-M   'P 1'
#
loop_
_entity.id
_entity.type
_entity.pdbx_description
1 polymer ?
#
loop_
_entity_poly.entity_id
_entity_poly.type
_entity_poly.pdbx_seq_one_letter_code
_entity_poly.pdbx_strand_id
1 'polypeptide(L)'
;MSGQRKCPDCGSSEIVEDAHYAQNQLVCADCGFILTEGLLTTTFQDEEHLQEVTYSRSTGQNEQLSRCKLRGIKRVQDLCKVLYLPAVFEETALSYFQRAIEHPSFHLVSLEKKEILVGCCVFVTCRQHNWPLTMGTICSLLYADKELFASVYLCVLKELELDVPALSLTDLVKTHLNSFKLFQSSASVPAKFAEDKEKMVARTIQIVELASETWLVTGRHPIPIVTAAAYLAWQSLQPVGRLTCTFPRFCKLAGTDLPPPAHLRLKELNDILLRMASQLAWLRVLNVDKKTVVKHIGDLLQHRHFLLRSSFSSGDTEDQSATAAGDGSVSSPQAAGCSAQAEGCHPGGKQKCSSVRRPLLPPCLINPRKRLRTAALSPSDQAITGDEAISDSEIEQYLRSQEEMQEFSKAQAWH
;
A
#
# COMPACT_ATOMS: atom_id res chain seq x y z
N MET A 1 19.60 -11.37 -70.19
CA MET A 1 20.01 -12.65 -70.81
C MET A 1 20.46 -13.59 -69.69
N SER A 2 19.54 -14.35 -69.10
CA SER A 2 19.83 -15.30 -68.02
C SER A 2 20.47 -16.57 -68.61
N GLY A 3 21.80 -16.59 -68.69
CA GLY A 3 22.54 -17.80 -69.02
C GLY A 3 22.36 -18.80 -67.88
N GLN A 4 21.74 -19.94 -68.16
CA GLN A 4 21.54 -21.03 -67.21
C GLN A 4 22.93 -21.54 -66.78
N ARG A 5 23.36 -21.19 -65.57
CA ARG A 5 24.65 -21.64 -65.02
C ARG A 5 24.50 -23.11 -64.63
N LYS A 6 25.38 -23.96 -65.14
CA LYS A 6 25.48 -25.37 -64.76
C LYS A 6 26.78 -25.58 -63.99
N CYS A 7 26.76 -26.45 -62.99
CA CYS A 7 27.95 -26.83 -62.25
C CYS A 7 28.98 -27.47 -63.20
N PRO A 8 30.24 -26.99 -63.24
CA PRO A 8 31.26 -27.55 -64.12
C PRO A 8 31.72 -28.96 -63.70
N ASP A 9 31.51 -29.31 -62.42
CA ASP A 9 31.95 -30.61 -61.88
C ASP A 9 30.91 -31.73 -62.07
N CYS A 10 29.67 -31.54 -61.58
CA CYS A 10 28.60 -32.55 -61.69
C CYS A 10 27.57 -32.29 -62.80
N GLY A 11 27.62 -31.13 -63.47
CA GLY A 11 26.67 -30.75 -64.53
C GLY A 11 25.28 -30.30 -64.04
N SER A 12 25.03 -30.29 -62.72
CA SER A 12 23.75 -29.89 -62.15
C SER A 12 23.38 -28.43 -62.45
N SER A 13 22.09 -28.17 -62.63
CA SER A 13 21.53 -26.82 -62.75
C SER A 13 21.05 -26.24 -61.42
N GLU A 14 21.11 -27.01 -60.33
CA GLU A 14 20.67 -26.58 -59.00
C GLU A 14 21.82 -25.88 -58.26
N ILE A 15 21.86 -24.56 -58.40
CA ILE A 15 22.84 -23.66 -57.79
C ILE A 15 22.13 -22.80 -56.76
N VAL A 16 22.64 -22.81 -55.54
CA VAL A 16 22.09 -22.10 -54.38
C VAL A 16 23.04 -20.97 -53.99
N GLU A 17 22.47 -19.82 -53.64
CA GLU A 17 23.22 -18.73 -53.01
C GLU A 17 23.32 -18.99 -51.51
N ASP A 18 24.54 -19.23 -51.02
CA ASP A 18 24.84 -19.35 -49.61
C ASP A 18 25.35 -18.00 -49.06
N ALA A 19 24.61 -17.45 -48.11
CA ALA A 19 24.90 -16.18 -47.43
C ALA A 19 25.30 -16.39 -45.96
N HIS A 20 25.73 -17.60 -45.57
CA HIS A 20 26.05 -17.91 -44.17
C HIS A 20 27.28 -17.17 -43.61
N TYR A 21 28.08 -16.49 -44.45
CA TYR A 21 29.24 -15.69 -44.04
C TYR A 21 29.25 -14.29 -44.66
N ALA A 22 30.34 -13.54 -44.48
CA ALA A 22 30.45 -12.13 -44.89
C ALA A 22 30.33 -11.85 -46.40
N GLN A 23 30.27 -12.89 -47.25
CA GLN A 23 30.12 -12.77 -48.70
C GLN A 23 29.17 -13.83 -49.23
N ASN A 24 28.30 -13.45 -50.18
CA ASN A 24 27.41 -14.38 -50.86
C ASN A 24 28.21 -15.24 -51.86
N GLN A 25 28.09 -16.55 -51.74
CA GLN A 25 28.75 -17.52 -52.62
C GLN A 25 27.70 -18.34 -53.37
N LEU A 26 27.99 -18.66 -54.64
CA LEU A 26 27.16 -19.59 -55.42
C LEU A 26 27.74 -20.99 -55.28
N VAL A 27 26.94 -21.91 -54.73
CA VAL A 27 27.35 -23.29 -54.46
C VAL A 27 26.37 -24.24 -55.13
N CYS A 28 26.87 -25.31 -55.73
CA CYS A 28 26.02 -26.38 -56.26
C CYS A 28 25.42 -27.20 -55.11
N ALA A 29 24.10 -27.38 -55.10
CA ALA A 29 23.40 -28.13 -54.06
C ALA A 29 23.76 -29.63 -54.06
N ASP A 30 24.07 -30.19 -55.23
CA ASP A 30 24.24 -31.63 -55.39
C ASP A 30 25.64 -32.14 -55.06
N CYS A 31 26.68 -31.38 -55.39
CA CYS A 31 28.08 -31.80 -55.18
C CYS A 31 28.91 -30.85 -54.30
N GLY A 32 28.35 -29.69 -53.90
CA GLY A 32 29.05 -28.71 -53.07
C GLY A 32 30.11 -27.87 -53.80
N PHE A 33 30.16 -27.94 -55.14
CA PHE A 33 31.12 -27.16 -55.92
C PHE A 33 30.81 -25.66 -55.88
N ILE A 34 31.80 -24.82 -55.56
CA ILE A 34 31.67 -23.36 -55.46
C ILE A 34 31.89 -22.75 -56.85
N LEU A 35 30.85 -22.16 -57.42
CA LEU A 35 30.89 -21.58 -58.78
C LEU A 35 31.45 -20.15 -58.80
N THR A 36 31.33 -19.42 -57.70
CA THR A 36 31.91 -18.10 -57.56
C THR A 36 32.54 -17.99 -56.18
N GLU A 37 33.86 -18.02 -56.13
CA GLU A 37 34.61 -17.58 -54.97
C GLU A 37 34.50 -16.05 -54.89
N GLY A 38 34.19 -15.52 -53.70
CA GLY A 38 34.20 -14.09 -53.48
C GLY A 38 35.57 -13.51 -53.79
N LEU A 39 35.62 -12.43 -54.56
CA LEU A 39 36.88 -11.79 -54.95
C LEU A 39 37.55 -11.23 -53.68
N LEU A 40 38.70 -11.75 -53.29
CA LEU A 40 39.61 -11.06 -52.39
C LEU A 40 40.29 -9.94 -53.20
N THR A 41 39.67 -8.76 -53.26
CA THR A 41 40.29 -7.59 -53.88
C THR A 41 41.42 -7.10 -52.99
N THR A 42 42.65 -7.12 -53.51
CA THR A 42 43.86 -6.55 -52.85
C THR A 42 44.26 -5.21 -53.48
N THR A 43 43.38 -4.63 -54.29
CA THR A 43 43.63 -3.38 -55.00
C THR A 43 43.17 -2.19 -54.17
N PHE A 44 44.12 -1.29 -53.88
CA PHE A 44 43.97 -0.04 -53.11
C PHE A 44 42.74 0.83 -53.46
N GLN A 45 42.17 0.71 -54.65
CA GLN A 45 41.03 1.51 -55.11
C GLN A 45 39.68 1.07 -54.47
N ASP A 46 39.58 -0.17 -54.00
CA ASP A 46 38.36 -0.66 -53.31
C ASP A 46 38.38 -0.37 -51.80
N GLU A 47 39.51 0.07 -51.22
CA GLU A 47 39.57 0.49 -49.82
C GLU A 47 38.78 1.77 -49.53
N GLU A 48 38.50 2.61 -50.54
CA GLU A 48 37.62 3.79 -50.36
C GLU A 48 36.16 3.40 -50.08
N HIS A 49 35.74 2.17 -50.43
CA HIS A 49 34.40 1.64 -50.15
C HIS A 49 34.37 0.70 -48.93
N LEU A 50 35.54 0.30 -48.40
CA LEU A 50 35.62 -0.44 -47.15
C LEU A 50 35.62 0.58 -46.01
N GLN A 51 34.49 0.67 -45.33
CA GLN A 51 34.39 1.50 -44.14
C GLN A 51 35.34 0.96 -43.08
N GLU A 52 36.40 1.71 -42.77
CA GLU A 52 37.36 1.38 -41.73
C GLU A 52 36.60 1.11 -40.42
N VAL A 53 36.47 -0.18 -40.07
CA VAL A 53 35.96 -0.57 -38.76
C VAL A 53 37.15 -0.44 -37.82
N THR A 54 37.33 0.79 -37.32
CA THR A 54 38.28 1.12 -36.27
C THR A 54 38.22 0.03 -35.19
N TYR A 55 39.35 -0.43 -34.65
CA TYR A 55 39.35 -1.44 -33.57
C TYR A 55 38.45 -0.99 -32.39
N SER A 56 38.34 0.32 -32.15
CA SER A 56 37.39 0.93 -31.20
C SER A 56 35.91 0.85 -31.61
N ARG A 57 35.55 0.61 -32.88
CA ARG A 57 34.16 0.34 -33.30
C ARG A 57 33.79 -1.14 -33.20
N SER A 58 34.75 -2.06 -33.34
CA SER A 58 34.50 -3.52 -33.21
C SER A 58 34.73 -4.07 -31.79
N THR A 59 35.64 -3.47 -31.02
CA THR A 59 35.98 -3.84 -29.65
C THR A 59 35.86 -2.71 -28.64
N GLY A 60 35.59 -1.48 -29.10
CA GLY A 60 35.25 -0.43 -28.15
C GLY A 60 34.03 -0.89 -27.39
N GLN A 61 34.11 -0.72 -26.09
CA GLN A 61 33.05 -1.05 -25.16
C GLN A 61 31.78 -0.35 -25.64
N ASN A 62 30.95 -1.03 -26.43
CA ASN A 62 29.52 -0.74 -26.49
C ASN A 62 29.12 -0.73 -25.03
N GLU A 63 28.84 0.46 -24.49
CA GLU A 63 28.76 0.78 -23.08
C GLU A 63 28.04 -0.36 -22.34
N GLN A 64 28.82 -1.33 -21.85
CA GLN A 64 28.26 -2.64 -21.54
C GLN A 64 27.50 -2.44 -20.25
N LEU A 65 26.17 -2.45 -20.36
CA LEU A 65 25.28 -2.24 -19.23
C LEU A 65 25.79 -3.08 -18.06
N SER A 66 25.96 -2.44 -16.90
CA SER A 66 26.52 -3.14 -15.73
C SER A 66 25.73 -4.43 -15.47
N ARG A 67 26.41 -5.51 -15.06
CA ARG A 67 25.76 -6.81 -14.79
C ARG A 67 24.56 -6.66 -13.85
N CYS A 68 24.64 -5.72 -12.91
CA CYS A 68 23.57 -5.35 -12.00
C CYS A 68 22.36 -4.74 -12.73
N LYS A 69 22.58 -3.80 -13.66
CA LYS A 69 21.53 -3.18 -14.48
C LYS A 69 20.84 -4.25 -15.35
N LEU A 70 21.60 -5.14 -15.98
CA LEU A 70 21.03 -6.22 -16.80
C LEU A 70 20.21 -7.22 -15.98
N ARG A 71 20.69 -7.61 -14.78
CA ARG A 71 19.94 -8.47 -13.85
C ARG A 71 18.64 -7.80 -13.41
N GLY A 72 18.71 -6.51 -13.09
CA GLY A 72 17.55 -5.73 -12.67
C GLY A 72 16.49 -5.60 -13.74
N ILE A 73 16.89 -5.31 -14.99
CA ILE A 73 16.00 -5.28 -16.16
C ILE A 73 15.25 -6.61 -16.27
N LYS A 74 15.95 -7.75 -16.29
CA LYS A 74 15.31 -9.07 -16.37
C LYS A 74 14.31 -9.29 -15.23
N ARG A 75 14.67 -8.93 -13.99
CA ARG A 75 13.77 -9.07 -12.84
C ARG A 75 12.52 -8.21 -12.92
N VAL A 76 12.59 -6.99 -13.47
CA VAL A 76 11.40 -6.15 -13.73
C VAL A 76 10.45 -6.90 -14.66
N GLN A 77 10.97 -7.43 -15.78
CA GLN A 77 10.18 -8.17 -16.75
C GLN A 77 9.57 -9.43 -16.15
N ASP A 78 10.35 -10.19 -15.38
CA ASP A 78 9.88 -11.40 -14.70
C ASP A 78 8.77 -11.08 -13.69
N LEU A 79 8.91 -10.00 -12.91
CA LEU A 79 7.89 -9.58 -11.95
C LEU A 79 6.60 -9.13 -12.64
N CYS A 80 6.70 -8.38 -13.75
CA CYS A 80 5.54 -8.00 -14.57
C CYS A 80 4.81 -9.22 -15.13
N LYS A 81 5.54 -10.24 -15.59
CA LYS A 81 4.97 -11.51 -16.08
C LYS A 81 4.30 -12.31 -14.98
N VAL A 82 4.91 -12.42 -13.80
CA VAL A 82 4.32 -13.10 -12.62
C VAL A 82 3.01 -12.43 -12.19
N LEU A 83 2.94 -11.10 -12.29
CA LEU A 83 1.74 -10.32 -11.97
C LEU A 83 0.73 -10.24 -13.13
N TYR A 84 1.02 -10.84 -14.29
CA TYR A 84 0.21 -10.78 -15.51
C TYR A 84 -0.12 -9.33 -15.95
N LEU A 85 0.87 -8.45 -15.91
CA LEU A 85 0.70 -7.04 -16.29
C LEU A 85 0.78 -6.84 -17.82
N PRO A 86 0.06 -5.85 -18.39
CA PRO A 86 0.19 -5.48 -19.80
C PRO A 86 1.60 -4.97 -20.16
N ALA A 87 2.01 -5.13 -21.43
CA ALA A 87 3.33 -4.72 -21.92
C ALA A 87 3.66 -3.23 -21.66
N VAL A 88 2.66 -2.35 -21.72
CA VAL A 88 2.81 -0.90 -21.42
C VAL A 88 3.36 -0.65 -20.01
N PHE A 89 2.98 -1.50 -19.06
CA PHE A 89 3.44 -1.40 -17.67
C PHE A 89 4.90 -1.84 -17.56
N GLU A 90 5.30 -2.85 -18.33
CA GLU A 90 6.69 -3.33 -18.37
C GLU A 90 7.63 -2.23 -18.89
N GLU A 91 7.28 -1.58 -20.00
CA GLU A 91 8.07 -0.48 -20.57
C GLU A 91 8.22 0.69 -19.59
N THR A 92 7.12 1.08 -18.94
CA THR A 92 7.12 2.18 -17.97
C THR A 92 7.96 1.84 -16.73
N ALA A 93 7.81 0.62 -16.20
CA ALA A 93 8.58 0.17 -15.04
C ALA A 93 10.07 0.05 -15.35
N LEU A 94 10.43 -0.41 -16.56
CA LEU A 94 11.81 -0.46 -17.03
C LEU A 94 12.43 0.93 -17.16
N SER A 95 11.69 1.89 -17.70
CA SER A 95 12.12 3.29 -17.79
C SER A 95 12.43 3.87 -16.39
N TYR A 96 11.54 3.66 -15.41
CA TYR A 96 11.79 4.09 -14.04
C TYR A 96 13.01 3.41 -13.41
N PHE A 97 13.19 2.11 -13.66
CA PHE A 97 14.31 1.36 -13.11
C PHE A 97 15.66 1.83 -13.68
N GLN A 98 15.72 2.08 -14.99
CA GLN A 98 16.93 2.59 -15.64
C GLN A 98 17.31 3.97 -15.11
N ARG A 99 16.33 4.89 -15.02
CA ARG A 99 16.50 6.22 -14.41
C ARG A 99 16.96 6.12 -12.95
N ALA A 100 16.40 5.19 -12.18
CA ALA A 100 16.74 5.02 -10.78
C ALA A 100 18.19 4.58 -10.58
N ILE A 101 18.67 3.59 -11.35
CA ILE A 101 20.04 3.07 -11.22
C ILE A 101 21.11 4.10 -11.62
N GLU A 102 20.78 4.99 -12.56
CA GLU A 102 21.68 6.05 -13.00
C GLU A 102 21.81 7.17 -11.95
N HIS A 103 20.85 7.28 -11.01
CA HIS A 103 20.89 8.26 -9.94
C HIS A 103 21.98 7.93 -8.89
N PRO A 104 22.77 8.92 -8.42
CA PRO A 104 23.85 8.69 -7.45
C PRO A 104 23.37 8.00 -6.17
N SER A 105 22.14 8.32 -5.71
CA SER A 105 21.52 7.76 -4.51
C SER A 105 21.32 6.24 -4.56
N PHE A 106 21.23 5.63 -5.75
CA PHE A 106 21.05 4.19 -5.92
C PHE A 106 22.26 3.49 -6.56
N HIS A 107 23.28 4.24 -6.98
CA HIS A 107 24.48 3.67 -7.59
C HIS A 107 25.23 2.76 -6.60
N LEU A 108 25.48 3.26 -5.38
CA LEU A 108 26.32 2.61 -4.36
C LEU A 108 25.52 1.92 -3.24
N VAL A 109 24.28 1.53 -3.49
CA VAL A 109 23.45 0.83 -2.48
C VAL A 109 23.68 -0.69 -2.50
N SER A 110 23.31 -1.34 -1.40
CA SER A 110 23.38 -2.80 -1.25
C SER A 110 22.58 -3.52 -2.33
N LEU A 111 22.97 -4.76 -2.64
CA LEU A 111 22.29 -5.58 -3.65
C LEU A 111 20.80 -5.74 -3.30
N GLU A 112 20.47 -6.03 -2.05
CA GLU A 112 19.08 -6.16 -1.57
C GLU A 112 18.23 -4.92 -1.89
N LYS A 113 18.77 -3.71 -1.65
CA LYS A 113 18.08 -2.46 -2.00
C LYS A 113 17.84 -2.33 -3.50
N LYS A 114 18.78 -2.80 -4.34
CA LYS A 114 18.61 -2.82 -5.80
C LYS A 114 17.58 -3.86 -6.25
N GLU A 115 17.43 -4.96 -5.52
CA GLU A 115 16.38 -5.96 -5.78
C GLU A 115 14.99 -5.43 -5.38
N ILE A 116 14.90 -4.71 -4.26
CA ILE A 116 13.67 -4.05 -3.80
C ILE A 116 13.29 -2.90 -4.74
N LEU A 117 14.27 -2.16 -5.26
CA LEU A 117 14.07 -1.08 -6.23
C LEU A 117 13.27 -1.56 -7.45
N VAL A 118 13.53 -2.78 -7.95
CA VAL A 118 12.74 -3.40 -9.02
C VAL A 118 11.25 -3.46 -8.65
N GLY A 119 10.94 -3.93 -7.43
CA GLY A 119 9.58 -3.99 -6.90
C GLY A 119 8.93 -2.62 -6.76
N CYS A 120 9.69 -1.62 -6.30
CA CYS A 120 9.21 -0.25 -6.17
C CYS A 120 8.85 0.35 -7.54
N CYS A 121 9.67 0.14 -8.57
CA CYS A 121 9.39 0.63 -9.93
C CYS A 121 8.09 0.02 -10.48
N VAL A 122 7.93 -1.31 -10.39
CA VAL A 122 6.69 -1.99 -10.82
C VAL A 122 5.49 -1.51 -10.00
N PHE A 123 5.65 -1.34 -8.69
CA PHE A 123 4.60 -0.85 -7.81
C PHE A 123 4.11 0.55 -8.18
N VAL A 124 5.04 1.48 -8.43
CA VAL A 124 4.72 2.85 -8.85
C VAL A 124 3.92 2.84 -10.15
N THR A 125 4.38 2.09 -11.14
CA THR A 125 3.67 1.94 -12.42
C THR A 125 2.27 1.37 -12.21
N CYS A 126 2.11 0.31 -11.40
CA CYS A 126 0.80 -0.24 -11.08
C CYS A 126 -0.12 0.82 -10.45
N ARG A 127 0.39 1.67 -9.55
CA ARG A 127 -0.41 2.72 -8.92
C ARG A 127 -0.84 3.82 -9.88
N GLN A 128 0.03 4.24 -10.79
CA GLN A 128 -0.29 5.26 -11.79
C GLN A 128 -1.41 4.81 -12.75
N HIS A 129 -1.49 3.51 -13.03
CA HIS A 129 -2.54 2.93 -13.87
C HIS A 129 -3.75 2.39 -13.08
N ASN A 130 -3.91 2.75 -11.80
CA ASN A 130 -4.99 2.25 -10.93
C ASN A 130 -5.06 0.71 -10.82
N TRP A 131 -3.94 0.02 -11.00
CA TRP A 131 -3.86 -1.42 -10.80
C TRP A 131 -3.79 -1.71 -9.29
N PRO A 132 -4.73 -2.51 -8.73
CA PRO A 132 -4.91 -2.67 -7.29
C PRO A 132 -3.88 -3.62 -6.67
N LEU A 133 -2.63 -3.16 -6.63
CA LEU A 133 -1.51 -3.86 -6.02
C LEU A 133 -1.19 -3.27 -4.64
N THR A 134 -0.93 -4.16 -3.67
CA THR A 134 -0.55 -3.77 -2.31
C THR A 134 0.94 -3.97 -2.10
N MET A 135 1.57 -3.11 -1.29
CA MET A 135 3.00 -3.25 -0.94
C MET A 135 3.29 -4.62 -0.33
N GLY A 136 2.38 -5.13 0.51
CA GLY A 136 2.52 -6.45 1.12
C GLY A 136 2.63 -7.58 0.10
N THR A 137 1.86 -7.54 -0.99
CA THR A 137 1.91 -8.54 -2.06
C THR A 137 3.29 -8.56 -2.73
N ILE A 138 3.84 -7.40 -3.06
CA ILE A 138 5.17 -7.31 -3.68
C ILE A 138 6.27 -7.74 -2.72
N CYS A 139 6.19 -7.33 -1.45
CA CYS A 139 7.15 -7.77 -0.42
C CYS A 139 7.16 -9.30 -0.30
N SER A 140 5.99 -9.95 -0.34
CA SER A 140 5.89 -11.41 -0.34
C SER A 140 6.47 -12.05 -1.60
N LEU A 141 6.27 -11.45 -2.78
CA LEU A 141 6.82 -11.97 -4.04
C LEU A 141 8.35 -11.82 -4.12
N LEU A 142 8.89 -10.74 -3.57
CA LEU A 142 10.32 -10.45 -3.54
C LEU A 142 11.04 -11.02 -2.32
N TYR A 143 10.31 -11.64 -1.38
CA TYR A 143 10.83 -12.06 -0.07
C TYR A 143 11.56 -10.92 0.67
N ALA A 144 11.05 -9.71 0.55
CA ALA A 144 11.65 -8.50 1.12
C ALA A 144 10.97 -8.09 2.43
N ASP A 145 11.75 -7.45 3.32
CA ASP A 145 11.18 -6.85 4.52
C ASP A 145 10.35 -5.59 4.19
N LYS A 146 9.24 -5.42 4.92
CA LYS A 146 8.24 -4.37 4.66
C LYS A 146 8.76 -2.99 5.00
N GLU A 147 9.56 -2.86 6.05
CA GLU A 147 10.13 -1.57 6.47
C GLU A 147 11.21 -1.14 5.49
N LEU A 148 12.07 -2.08 5.07
CA LEU A 148 13.06 -1.82 4.03
C LEU A 148 12.40 -1.44 2.71
N PHE A 149 11.35 -2.15 2.27
CA PHE A 149 10.58 -1.79 1.08
C PHE A 149 10.00 -0.37 1.16
N ALA A 150 9.42 0.01 2.30
CA ALA A 150 8.87 1.34 2.51
C ALA A 150 9.96 2.43 2.42
N SER A 151 11.14 2.19 3.01
CA SER A 151 12.25 3.14 2.95
C SER A 151 12.77 3.37 1.52
N VAL A 152 12.92 2.30 0.75
CA VAL A 152 13.38 2.37 -0.65
C VAL A 152 12.29 3.02 -1.51
N TYR A 153 11.02 2.67 -1.32
CA TYR A 153 9.90 3.27 -2.03
C TYR A 153 9.85 4.80 -1.83
N LEU A 154 9.95 5.28 -0.59
CA LEU A 154 9.96 6.72 -0.30
C LEU A 154 11.18 7.43 -0.93
N CYS A 155 12.33 6.77 -0.95
CA CYS A 155 13.51 7.28 -1.64
C CYS A 155 13.25 7.38 -3.15
N VAL A 156 12.69 6.35 -3.78
CA VAL A 156 12.35 6.35 -5.22
C VAL A 156 11.40 7.50 -5.57
N LEU A 157 10.35 7.71 -4.76
CA LEU A 157 9.42 8.82 -4.98
C LEU A 157 10.10 10.18 -4.92
N LYS A 158 10.99 10.37 -3.93
CA LYS A 158 11.70 11.62 -3.72
C LYS A 158 12.71 11.91 -4.83
N GLU A 159 13.52 10.93 -5.20
CA GLU A 159 14.64 11.13 -6.13
C GLU A 159 14.19 11.18 -7.60
N LEU A 160 13.10 10.49 -7.96
CA LEU A 160 12.55 10.51 -9.34
C LEU A 160 11.40 11.51 -9.52
N GLU A 161 11.03 12.23 -8.45
CA GLU A 161 9.94 13.22 -8.41
C GLU A 161 8.63 12.68 -9.01
N LEU A 162 8.28 11.44 -8.62
CA LEU A 162 7.11 10.76 -9.17
C LEU A 162 5.86 11.11 -8.37
N ASP A 163 4.84 11.60 -9.07
CA ASP A 163 3.50 11.69 -8.51
C ASP A 163 2.81 10.32 -8.60
N VAL A 164 2.30 9.84 -7.46
CA VAL A 164 1.70 8.51 -7.33
C VAL A 164 0.33 8.62 -6.67
N PRO A 165 -0.73 8.26 -7.40
CA PRO A 165 -2.08 8.26 -6.86
C PRO A 165 -2.24 7.35 -5.64
N ALA A 166 -3.16 7.75 -4.75
CA ALA A 166 -3.60 6.91 -3.66
C ALA A 166 -4.27 5.62 -4.18
N LEU A 167 -4.23 4.54 -3.39
CA LEU A 167 -4.84 3.27 -3.78
C LEU A 167 -6.36 3.41 -3.93
N SER A 168 -6.87 3.10 -5.13
CA SER A 168 -8.30 2.94 -5.37
C SER A 168 -8.87 1.78 -4.54
N LEU A 169 -9.72 2.10 -3.55
CA LEU A 169 -10.36 1.09 -2.71
C LEU A 169 -11.39 0.26 -3.48
N THR A 170 -12.03 0.83 -4.49
CA THR A 170 -13.03 0.14 -5.30
C THR A 170 -12.40 -0.98 -6.13
N ASP A 171 -11.26 -0.70 -6.75
CA ASP A 171 -10.52 -1.71 -7.53
C ASP A 171 -9.85 -2.74 -6.60
N LEU A 172 -9.40 -2.31 -5.43
CA LEU A 172 -8.95 -3.23 -4.37
C LEU A 172 -10.07 -4.21 -3.97
N VAL A 173 -11.29 -3.73 -3.74
CA VAL A 173 -12.44 -4.58 -3.42
C VAL A 173 -12.70 -5.61 -4.52
N LYS A 174 -12.71 -5.19 -5.79
CA LYS A 174 -12.92 -6.11 -6.93
C LYS A 174 -11.86 -7.21 -6.96
N THR A 175 -10.58 -6.86 -6.83
CA THR A 175 -9.48 -7.82 -6.89
C THR A 175 -9.44 -8.75 -5.69
N HIS A 176 -9.65 -8.23 -4.47
CA HIS A 176 -9.71 -9.08 -3.28
C HIS A 176 -10.91 -10.02 -3.31
N LEU A 177 -12.07 -9.57 -3.79
CA LEU A 177 -13.23 -10.44 -3.89
C LEU A 177 -13.06 -11.47 -5.00
N ASN A 178 -12.38 -11.17 -6.10
CA ASN A 178 -12.11 -12.16 -7.16
C ASN A 178 -11.39 -13.42 -6.66
N SER A 179 -10.60 -13.32 -5.58
CA SER A 179 -9.90 -14.47 -5.00
C SER A 179 -10.80 -15.34 -4.10
N PHE A 180 -12.04 -14.95 -3.83
CA PHE A 180 -12.92 -15.65 -2.90
C PHE A 180 -13.55 -16.87 -3.56
N LYS A 181 -13.51 -18.00 -2.86
CA LYS A 181 -14.10 -19.27 -3.32
C LYS A 181 -15.61 -19.40 -3.05
N LEU A 182 -16.31 -18.27 -2.86
CA LEU A 182 -17.71 -18.24 -2.43
C LEU A 182 -18.72 -18.14 -3.59
N PHE A 183 -18.25 -17.94 -4.82
CA PHE A 183 -19.14 -17.74 -5.99
C PHE A 183 -19.50 -19.05 -6.71
N GLN A 184 -18.87 -20.17 -6.33
CA GLN A 184 -19.13 -21.48 -6.90
C GLN A 184 -19.42 -22.47 -5.77
N SER A 185 -20.51 -23.22 -5.92
CA SER A 185 -20.83 -24.34 -5.02
C SER A 185 -19.77 -25.43 -5.19
N SER A 186 -18.96 -25.61 -4.16
CA SER A 186 -17.94 -26.67 -4.09
C SER A 186 -18.20 -27.54 -2.87
N ALA A 187 -17.55 -28.71 -2.77
CA ALA A 187 -17.69 -29.58 -1.60
C ALA A 187 -17.36 -28.86 -0.27
N SER A 188 -16.55 -27.80 -0.32
CA SER A 188 -16.19 -26.98 0.85
C SER A 188 -17.20 -25.89 1.18
N VAL A 189 -18.07 -25.48 0.25
CA VAL A 189 -18.99 -24.34 0.41
C VAL A 189 -20.43 -24.80 0.20
N PRO A 190 -21.21 -24.96 1.28
CA PRO A 190 -22.64 -25.29 1.19
C PRO A 190 -23.39 -24.28 0.32
N ALA A 191 -24.44 -24.72 -0.38
CA ALA A 191 -25.28 -23.86 -1.24
C ALA A 191 -25.86 -22.64 -0.50
N LYS A 192 -26.05 -22.72 0.83
CA LYS A 192 -26.50 -21.61 1.68
C LYS A 192 -25.48 -20.46 1.79
N PHE A 193 -24.21 -20.74 1.50
CA PHE A 193 -23.09 -19.81 1.61
C PHE A 193 -22.59 -19.32 0.25
N ALA A 194 -23.02 -19.96 -0.84
CA ALA A 194 -22.80 -19.46 -2.18
C ALA A 194 -23.56 -18.16 -2.40
N GLU A 195 -22.91 -17.18 -3.03
CA GLU A 195 -23.50 -15.87 -3.29
C GLU A 195 -23.14 -15.39 -4.69
N ASP A 196 -23.98 -14.52 -5.25
CA ASP A 196 -23.68 -13.86 -6.51
C ASP A 196 -22.53 -12.85 -6.35
N LYS A 197 -21.61 -12.88 -7.31
CA LYS A 197 -20.39 -12.07 -7.29
C LYS A 197 -20.70 -10.59 -7.38
N GLU A 198 -21.62 -10.20 -8.27
CA GLU A 198 -21.95 -8.79 -8.50
C GLU A 198 -22.63 -8.16 -7.28
N LYS A 199 -23.60 -8.86 -6.69
CA LYS A 199 -24.26 -8.42 -5.44
C LYS A 199 -23.26 -8.28 -4.29
N MET A 200 -22.33 -9.23 -4.15
CA MET A 200 -21.31 -9.19 -3.10
C MET A 200 -20.35 -8.00 -3.29
N VAL A 201 -19.88 -7.76 -4.52
CA VAL A 201 -19.00 -6.63 -4.85
C VAL A 201 -19.74 -5.30 -4.61
N ALA A 202 -20.94 -5.13 -5.14
CA ALA A 202 -21.71 -3.90 -5.02
C ALA A 202 -21.98 -3.53 -3.55
N ARG A 203 -22.39 -4.50 -2.72
CA ARG A 203 -22.65 -4.26 -1.30
C ARG A 203 -21.36 -4.02 -0.51
N THR A 204 -20.26 -4.71 -0.86
CA THR A 204 -18.97 -4.50 -0.20
C THR A 204 -18.44 -3.09 -0.46
N ILE A 205 -18.56 -2.60 -1.70
CA ILE A 205 -18.19 -1.23 -2.07
C ILE A 205 -18.96 -0.22 -1.22
N GLN A 206 -20.29 -0.36 -1.09
CA GLN A 206 -21.11 0.55 -0.27
C GLN A 206 -20.67 0.57 1.21
N ILE A 207 -20.31 -0.58 1.78
CA ILE A 207 -19.83 -0.66 3.16
C ILE A 207 -18.42 -0.04 3.30
N VAL A 208 -17.55 -0.19 2.31
CA VAL A 208 -16.22 0.43 2.29
C VAL A 208 -16.31 1.94 2.11
N GLU A 209 -17.24 2.43 1.28
CA GLU A 209 -17.54 3.85 1.15
C GLU A 209 -18.07 4.42 2.47
N LEU A 210 -19.01 3.74 3.11
CA LEU A 210 -19.47 4.08 4.47
C LEU A 210 -18.31 4.14 5.47
N ALA A 211 -17.37 3.20 5.40
CA ALA A 211 -16.17 3.20 6.23
C ALA A 211 -15.28 4.42 5.97
N SER A 212 -15.19 4.89 4.73
CA SER A 212 -14.44 6.09 4.37
C SER A 212 -15.10 7.37 4.89
N GLU A 213 -16.42 7.48 4.78
CA GLU A 213 -17.24 8.61 5.26
C GLU A 213 -17.24 8.73 6.80
N THR A 214 -16.93 7.64 7.50
CA THR A 214 -16.94 7.55 8.98
C THR A 214 -15.55 7.47 9.60
N TRP A 215 -14.51 7.91 8.86
CA TRP A 215 -13.11 7.98 9.34
C TRP A 215 -12.48 6.64 9.73
N LEU A 216 -13.00 5.53 9.21
CA LEU A 216 -12.47 4.19 9.50
C LEU A 216 -11.29 3.81 8.61
N VAL A 217 -11.16 4.43 7.44
CA VAL A 217 -10.12 4.10 6.44
C VAL A 217 -8.83 4.89 6.66
N THR A 218 -8.95 6.16 7.06
CA THR A 218 -7.81 7.09 7.13
C THR A 218 -6.71 6.58 8.06
N GLY A 219 -5.48 6.51 7.54
CA GLY A 219 -4.30 6.06 8.29
C GLY A 219 -4.26 4.57 8.65
N ARG A 220 -5.09 3.74 8.02
CA ARG A 220 -5.21 2.31 8.34
C ARG A 220 -4.98 1.44 7.11
N HIS A 221 -4.53 0.21 7.33
CA HIS A 221 -4.38 -0.76 6.25
C HIS A 221 -5.74 -1.08 5.60
N PRO A 222 -5.84 -1.08 4.26
CA PRO A 222 -7.12 -1.22 3.57
C PRO A 222 -7.62 -2.67 3.51
N ILE A 223 -6.73 -3.67 3.41
CA ILE A 223 -7.10 -5.09 3.30
C ILE A 223 -8.01 -5.54 4.47
N PRO A 224 -7.65 -5.33 5.76
CA PRO A 224 -8.52 -5.72 6.87
C PRO A 224 -9.91 -5.07 6.86
N ILE A 225 -10.03 -3.86 6.29
CA ILE A 225 -11.31 -3.13 6.18
C ILE A 225 -12.16 -3.79 5.11
N VAL A 226 -11.58 -4.06 3.94
CA VAL A 226 -12.25 -4.78 2.84
C VAL A 226 -12.69 -6.17 3.27
N THR A 227 -11.86 -6.93 4.00
CA THR A 227 -12.23 -8.25 4.52
C THR A 227 -13.41 -8.20 5.49
N ALA A 228 -13.42 -7.23 6.40
CA ALA A 228 -14.53 -7.03 7.34
C ALA A 228 -15.82 -6.59 6.63
N ALA A 229 -15.71 -5.68 5.66
CA ALA A 229 -16.82 -5.23 4.84
C ALA A 229 -17.41 -6.36 3.98
N ALA A 230 -16.56 -7.19 3.37
CA ALA A 230 -16.97 -8.35 2.58
C ALA A 230 -17.76 -9.37 3.41
N TYR A 231 -17.34 -9.60 4.66
CA TYR A 231 -18.08 -10.47 5.59
C TYR A 231 -19.47 -9.90 5.93
N LEU A 232 -19.57 -8.60 6.23
CA LEU A 232 -20.86 -7.96 6.50
C LEU A 232 -21.78 -7.93 5.28
N ALA A 233 -21.21 -7.66 4.10
CA ALA A 233 -21.93 -7.73 2.83
C ALA A 233 -22.51 -9.14 2.60
N TRP A 234 -21.67 -10.17 2.74
CA TRP A 234 -22.08 -11.56 2.61
C TRP A 234 -23.15 -11.98 3.62
N GLN A 235 -23.00 -11.60 4.90
CA GLN A 235 -24.00 -11.94 5.92
C GLN A 235 -25.33 -11.23 5.68
N SER A 236 -25.30 -9.96 5.28
CA SER A 236 -26.52 -9.16 5.09
C SER A 236 -27.32 -9.55 3.83
N LEU A 237 -26.69 -10.18 2.83
CA LEU A 237 -27.39 -10.67 1.64
C LEU A 237 -28.32 -11.84 1.98
N GLN A 238 -27.93 -12.70 2.92
CA GLN A 238 -28.79 -13.81 3.38
C GLN A 238 -28.65 -14.06 4.90
N PRO A 239 -29.27 -13.21 5.75
CA PRO A 239 -29.03 -13.22 7.20
C PRO A 239 -29.48 -14.49 7.91
N VAL A 240 -30.61 -15.08 7.49
CA VAL A 240 -31.28 -16.21 8.18
C VAL A 240 -30.38 -17.46 8.27
N GLY A 241 -29.49 -17.67 7.31
CA GLY A 241 -28.55 -18.79 7.30
C GLY A 241 -27.10 -18.46 7.69
N ARG A 242 -26.70 -17.18 7.63
CA ARG A 242 -25.29 -16.76 7.68
C ARG A 242 -24.86 -16.12 8.99
N LEU A 243 -25.81 -15.68 9.82
CA LEU A 243 -25.52 -15.12 11.15
C LEU A 243 -24.85 -16.13 12.11
N THR A 244 -25.02 -17.42 11.87
CA THR A 244 -24.37 -18.49 12.64
C THR A 244 -22.90 -18.69 12.24
N CYS A 245 -22.49 -18.20 11.08
CA CYS A 245 -21.12 -18.33 10.58
C CYS A 245 -20.22 -17.25 11.20
N THR A 246 -19.18 -17.67 11.92
CA THR A 246 -18.22 -16.75 12.53
C THR A 246 -17.25 -16.17 11.49
N PHE A 247 -16.67 -15.02 11.79
CA PHE A 247 -15.76 -14.33 10.87
C PHE A 247 -14.54 -15.17 10.44
N PRO A 248 -13.84 -15.90 11.35
CA PRO A 248 -12.74 -16.77 10.93
C PRO A 248 -13.21 -17.95 10.06
N ARG A 249 -14.42 -18.49 10.33
CA ARG A 249 -15.00 -19.56 9.51
C ARG A 249 -15.31 -19.06 8.11
N PHE A 250 -15.82 -17.83 7.98
CA PHE A 250 -16.03 -17.18 6.69
C PHE A 250 -14.73 -17.05 5.89
N CYS A 251 -13.65 -16.55 6.48
CA CYS A 251 -12.35 -16.43 5.81
C CYS A 251 -11.82 -17.79 5.32
N LYS A 252 -11.94 -18.84 6.14
CA LYS A 252 -11.59 -20.21 5.74
C LYS A 252 -12.41 -20.72 4.55
N LEU A 253 -13.72 -20.48 4.55
CA LEU A 253 -14.60 -20.85 3.44
C LEU A 253 -14.29 -20.04 2.16
N ALA A 254 -13.94 -18.77 2.32
CA ALA A 254 -13.53 -17.90 1.22
C ALA A 254 -12.14 -18.25 0.66
N GLY A 255 -11.33 -19.02 1.40
CA GLY A 255 -9.95 -19.34 1.04
C GLY A 255 -9.00 -18.16 1.22
N THR A 256 -9.26 -17.27 2.17
CA THR A 256 -8.42 -16.10 2.46
C THR A 256 -7.91 -16.12 3.89
N ASP A 257 -6.70 -15.61 4.07
CA ASP A 257 -6.12 -15.42 5.40
C ASP A 257 -6.87 -14.31 6.13
N LEU A 258 -7.02 -14.47 7.44
CA LEU A 258 -7.67 -13.49 8.30
C LEU A 258 -6.64 -12.46 8.77
N PRO A 259 -6.68 -11.19 8.31
CA PRO A 259 -5.72 -10.19 8.75
C PRO A 259 -5.94 -9.89 10.24
N PRO A 260 -4.87 -9.76 11.06
CA PRO A 260 -5.03 -9.56 12.51
C PRO A 260 -5.92 -8.36 12.91
N PRO A 261 -5.85 -7.19 12.25
CA PRO A 261 -6.71 -6.05 12.59
C PRO A 261 -8.18 -6.22 12.15
N ALA A 262 -8.54 -7.24 11.38
CA ALA A 262 -9.84 -7.34 10.74
C ALA A 262 -10.98 -7.51 11.76
N HIS A 263 -10.75 -8.21 12.88
CA HIS A 263 -11.73 -8.31 13.96
C HIS A 263 -12.08 -6.94 14.58
N LEU A 264 -11.06 -6.08 14.73
CA LEU A 264 -11.25 -4.74 15.25
C LEU A 264 -12.04 -3.88 14.25
N ARG A 265 -11.71 -3.97 12.95
CA ARG A 265 -12.46 -3.28 11.88
C ARG A 265 -13.93 -3.71 11.82
N LEU A 266 -14.20 -5.00 11.96
CA LEU A 266 -15.57 -5.53 12.02
C LEU A 266 -16.35 -4.99 13.22
N LYS A 267 -15.72 -4.88 14.39
CA LYS A 267 -16.34 -4.31 15.58
C LYS A 267 -16.69 -2.83 15.37
N GLU A 268 -15.76 -2.06 14.83
CA GLU A 268 -15.96 -0.63 14.55
C GLU A 268 -17.06 -0.41 13.49
N LEU A 269 -17.10 -1.21 12.42
CA LEU A 269 -18.19 -1.17 11.42
C LEU A 269 -19.56 -1.47 12.02
N ASN A 270 -19.66 -2.50 12.87
CA ASN A 270 -20.91 -2.80 13.56
C ASN A 270 -21.33 -1.67 14.50
N ASP A 271 -20.39 -1.05 15.21
CA ASP A 271 -20.68 0.10 16.08
C ASP A 271 -21.17 1.32 15.27
N ILE A 272 -20.63 1.55 14.07
CA ILE A 272 -21.12 2.59 13.14
C ILE A 272 -22.54 2.29 12.67
N LEU A 273 -22.80 1.05 12.22
CA LEU A 273 -24.12 0.63 11.75
C LEU A 273 -25.18 0.74 12.85
N LEU A 274 -24.83 0.41 14.11
CA LEU A 274 -25.73 0.58 15.26
C LEU A 274 -26.05 2.06 15.53
N ARG A 275 -25.08 2.96 15.38
CA ARG A 275 -25.33 4.41 15.49
C ARG A 275 -26.28 4.89 14.40
N MET A 276 -26.08 4.46 13.15
CA MET A 276 -27.00 4.79 12.05
C MET A 276 -28.40 4.25 12.31
N ALA A 277 -28.52 3.00 12.79
CA ALA A 277 -29.80 2.38 13.14
C ALA A 277 -30.56 3.15 14.23
N SER A 278 -29.84 3.76 15.18
CA SER A 278 -30.46 4.57 16.25
C SER A 278 -31.16 5.85 15.76
N GLN A 279 -30.85 6.31 14.54
CA GLN A 279 -31.51 7.47 13.91
C GLN A 279 -32.87 7.10 13.29
N LEU A 280 -33.11 5.82 13.02
CA LEU A 280 -34.39 5.34 12.49
C LEU A 280 -35.31 4.96 13.65
N ALA A 281 -36.44 5.66 13.78
CA ALA A 281 -37.37 5.48 14.89
C ALA A 281 -37.86 4.03 15.04
N TRP A 282 -38.16 3.36 13.92
CA TRP A 282 -38.64 1.98 13.91
C TRP A 282 -37.56 0.96 14.33
N LEU A 283 -36.29 1.18 13.97
CA LEU A 283 -35.17 0.35 14.43
C LEU A 283 -34.83 0.61 15.90
N ARG A 284 -35.00 1.84 16.38
CA ARG A 284 -34.80 2.19 17.79
C ARG A 284 -35.76 1.43 18.70
N VAL A 285 -37.01 1.25 18.28
CA VAL A 285 -38.01 0.45 19.03
C VAL A 285 -37.63 -1.02 19.10
N LEU A 286 -36.93 -1.54 18.09
CA LEU A 286 -36.52 -2.95 18.00
C LEU A 286 -35.27 -3.29 18.84
N ASN A 287 -34.63 -2.32 19.52
CA ASN A 287 -33.42 -2.49 20.33
C ASN A 287 -32.37 -3.40 19.64
N VAL A 288 -31.93 -2.94 18.47
CA VAL A 288 -31.05 -3.72 17.59
C VAL A 288 -29.66 -3.91 18.21
N ASP A 289 -29.20 -5.16 18.25
CA ASP A 289 -27.87 -5.58 18.69
C ASP A 289 -26.89 -5.72 17.51
N LYS A 290 -25.59 -5.87 17.82
CA LYS A 290 -24.52 -6.12 16.82
C LYS A 290 -24.78 -7.29 15.88
N LYS A 291 -25.56 -8.28 16.31
CA LYS A 291 -25.92 -9.45 15.49
C LYS A 291 -27.17 -9.21 14.65
N THR A 292 -28.14 -8.45 15.16
CA THR A 292 -29.42 -8.22 14.48
C THR A 292 -29.34 -7.06 13.49
N VAL A 293 -28.42 -6.09 13.68
CA VAL A 293 -28.20 -4.97 12.77
C VAL A 293 -27.84 -5.42 11.35
N VAL A 294 -27.17 -6.57 11.22
CA VAL A 294 -26.75 -7.15 9.95
C VAL A 294 -27.94 -7.43 9.01
N LYS A 295 -29.13 -7.71 9.57
CA LYS A 295 -30.36 -7.92 8.79
C LYS A 295 -30.83 -6.66 8.08
N HIS A 296 -30.55 -5.49 8.66
CA HIS A 296 -31.02 -4.19 8.21
C HIS A 296 -29.95 -3.39 7.44
N ILE A 297 -28.79 -4.00 7.16
CA ILE A 297 -27.71 -3.33 6.41
C ILE A 297 -28.21 -2.85 5.04
N GLY A 298 -29.10 -3.60 4.37
CA GLY A 298 -29.70 -3.15 3.10
C GLY A 298 -30.41 -1.80 3.25
N ASP A 299 -31.30 -1.69 4.23
CA ASP A 299 -32.08 -0.48 4.51
C ASP A 299 -31.18 0.69 4.95
N LEU A 300 -30.17 0.40 5.80
CA LEU A 300 -29.22 1.39 6.29
C LEU A 300 -28.34 1.95 5.15
N LEU A 301 -27.89 1.10 4.24
CA LEU A 301 -27.07 1.52 3.10
C LEU A 301 -27.88 2.33 2.09
N GLN A 302 -29.16 1.97 1.86
CA GLN A 302 -30.05 2.71 0.96
C GLN A 302 -30.23 4.18 1.39
N HIS A 303 -30.24 4.44 2.70
CA HIS A 303 -30.40 5.79 3.26
C HIS A 303 -29.12 6.36 3.89
N ARG A 304 -27.94 5.84 3.53
CA ARG A 304 -26.67 6.15 4.23
C ARG A 304 -26.35 7.64 4.35
N HIS A 305 -26.53 8.42 3.27
CA HIS A 305 -26.15 9.85 3.27
C HIS A 305 -27.00 10.65 4.27
N PHE A 306 -28.31 10.37 4.32
CA PHE A 306 -29.22 10.99 5.27
C PHE A 306 -28.89 10.57 6.72
N LEU A 307 -28.64 9.27 6.95
CA LEU A 307 -28.34 8.74 8.28
C LEU A 307 -26.99 9.22 8.83
N LEU A 308 -26.00 9.42 7.96
CA LEU A 308 -24.71 9.98 8.34
C LEU A 308 -24.86 11.45 8.71
N ARG A 309 -25.52 12.25 7.87
CA ARG A 309 -25.76 13.67 8.17
C ARG A 309 -26.47 13.86 9.50
N SER A 310 -27.53 13.08 9.77
CA SER A 310 -28.25 13.14 11.05
C SER A 310 -27.38 12.66 12.22
N SER A 311 -26.48 11.70 12.01
CA SER A 311 -25.55 11.22 13.03
C SER A 311 -24.41 12.21 13.34
N PHE A 312 -24.03 13.06 12.39
CA PHE A 312 -23.09 14.18 12.63
C PHE A 312 -23.79 15.37 13.29
N SER A 313 -25.00 15.74 12.83
CA SER A 313 -25.74 16.91 13.35
C SER A 313 -26.34 16.73 14.74
N SER A 314 -26.50 15.50 15.24
CA SER A 314 -27.07 15.26 16.58
C SER A 314 -26.13 15.63 17.75
N GLY A 315 -25.01 16.31 17.47
CA GLY A 315 -24.18 17.01 18.46
C GLY A 315 -24.51 18.50 18.63
N ASP A 316 -25.29 19.11 17.73
CA ASP A 316 -25.47 20.57 17.68
C ASP A 316 -26.85 21.05 18.18
N THR A 317 -27.78 20.16 18.48
CA THR A 317 -29.18 20.50 18.81
C THR A 317 -29.53 20.47 20.30
N GLU A 318 -28.55 20.70 21.17
CA GLU A 318 -28.79 21.05 22.58
C GLU A 318 -28.15 22.40 22.90
N ASP A 319 -28.54 23.48 22.17
CA ASP A 319 -28.37 24.86 22.66
C ASP A 319 -29.13 25.97 21.89
N GLN A 320 -30.09 25.63 21.02
CA GLN A 320 -30.91 26.67 20.36
C GLN A 320 -32.39 26.29 20.31
N SER A 321 -33.04 26.41 21.46
CA SER A 321 -34.49 26.59 21.52
C SER A 321 -34.89 27.43 22.74
N ALA A 322 -34.57 28.72 22.71
CA ALA A 322 -35.36 29.77 23.35
C ALA A 322 -34.79 31.14 22.98
N THR A 323 -35.33 31.78 21.94
CA THR A 323 -35.88 33.14 22.00
C THR A 323 -36.51 33.47 20.65
N ALA A 324 -37.80 33.82 20.72
CA ALA A 324 -38.61 34.30 19.60
C ALA A 324 -38.16 35.70 19.14
N ALA A 325 -38.67 36.06 17.95
CA ALA A 325 -38.46 37.27 17.18
C ALA A 325 -38.44 38.60 17.96
N GLY A 326 -37.60 39.53 17.48
CA GLY A 326 -37.63 40.95 17.79
C GLY A 326 -36.59 41.72 16.96
N ASP A 327 -37.05 42.71 16.21
CA ASP A 327 -36.31 43.61 15.31
C ASP A 327 -35.10 44.34 15.93
N GLY A 328 -34.15 44.73 15.06
CA GLY A 328 -33.64 46.11 15.04
C GLY A 328 -32.29 46.44 15.68
N SER A 329 -31.31 46.68 14.78
CA SER A 329 -30.28 47.72 14.85
C SER A 329 -28.93 47.49 15.54
N VAL A 330 -27.97 48.22 14.98
CA VAL A 330 -26.51 48.21 15.09
C VAL A 330 -26.00 48.80 16.41
N SER A 331 -24.97 48.19 17.01
CA SER A 331 -23.73 48.86 17.48
C SER A 331 -22.84 47.91 18.30
N SER A 332 -21.53 47.92 18.00
CA SER A 332 -20.42 47.54 18.92
C SER A 332 -20.25 48.66 19.98
N PRO A 333 -19.46 48.55 21.10
CA PRO A 333 -18.18 47.82 21.22
C PRO A 333 -17.77 47.27 22.63
N GLN A 334 -16.61 46.59 22.63
CA GLN A 334 -15.53 46.59 23.65
C GLN A 334 -15.57 45.81 24.99
N ALA A 335 -14.38 45.22 25.21
CA ALA A 335 -13.76 44.52 26.34
C ALA A 335 -13.89 45.08 27.78
N ALA A 336 -14.00 44.16 28.74
CA ALA A 336 -13.37 44.08 30.08
C ALA A 336 -13.90 42.78 30.73
N GLY A 337 -13.16 41.85 31.32
CA GLY A 337 -12.05 41.98 32.26
C GLY A 337 -12.58 41.89 33.70
N CYS A 338 -12.71 40.68 34.28
CA CYS A 338 -12.35 40.43 35.69
C CYS A 338 -12.52 38.97 36.17
N SER A 339 -11.52 38.62 36.96
CA SER A 339 -11.22 37.46 37.80
C SER A 339 -12.32 36.92 38.72
N ALA A 340 -12.33 35.58 38.80
CA ALA A 340 -12.29 34.73 40.00
C ALA A 340 -13.03 35.15 41.28
N GLN A 341 -13.90 34.26 41.77
CA GLN A 341 -13.75 33.66 43.10
C GLN A 341 -14.58 32.38 43.23
N ALA A 342 -14.01 31.41 43.95
CA ALA A 342 -14.57 30.11 44.27
C ALA A 342 -15.06 30.12 45.72
N GLU A 343 -16.19 29.47 45.97
CA GLU A 343 -16.66 28.86 47.24
C GLU A 343 -18.06 28.29 46.94
N GLY A 344 -18.53 27.11 47.35
CA GLY A 344 -18.02 26.03 48.19
C GLY A 344 -18.93 24.79 48.03
N CYS A 345 -18.38 23.64 48.41
CA CYS A 345 -18.90 22.27 48.46
C CYS A 345 -20.34 22.11 49.03
N HIS A 346 -21.18 21.11 48.70
CA HIS A 346 -21.01 19.67 49.03
C HIS A 346 -22.19 18.79 48.47
N PRO A 347 -22.21 17.44 48.67
CA PRO A 347 -22.43 16.45 47.62
C PRO A 347 -23.82 15.79 47.68
N GLY A 348 -24.31 15.30 46.54
CA GLY A 348 -25.47 14.41 46.55
C GLY A 348 -26.02 14.09 45.18
N GLY A 349 -26.05 12.80 44.85
CA GLY A 349 -26.80 12.29 43.70
C GLY A 349 -25.92 11.79 42.56
N LYS A 350 -25.55 10.50 42.63
CA LYS A 350 -25.23 9.72 41.43
C LYS A 350 -26.49 9.60 40.56
N GLN A 351 -26.85 10.67 39.85
CA GLN A 351 -27.78 10.58 38.74
C GLN A 351 -26.98 10.11 37.53
N LYS A 352 -27.17 8.83 37.17
CA LYS A 352 -26.76 8.30 35.87
C LYS A 352 -27.50 9.11 34.80
N CYS A 353 -26.89 10.19 34.34
CA CYS A 353 -27.44 10.97 33.24
C CYS A 353 -27.33 10.14 31.96
N SER A 354 -28.47 10.03 31.31
CA SER A 354 -28.76 9.32 30.07
C SER A 354 -27.77 9.64 28.95
N SER A 355 -27.27 8.58 28.32
CA SER A 355 -26.73 8.53 26.95
C SER A 355 -26.36 9.86 26.28
N VAL A 356 -25.26 10.49 26.70
CA VAL A 356 -24.59 11.50 25.87
C VAL A 356 -24.20 10.81 24.56
N ARG A 357 -24.90 11.13 23.47
CA ARG A 357 -24.66 10.55 22.15
C ARG A 357 -23.24 10.92 21.73
N ARG A 358 -22.33 9.94 21.71
CA ARG A 358 -20.93 10.20 21.38
C ARG A 358 -20.83 10.61 19.91
N PRO A 359 -20.14 11.72 19.59
CA PRO A 359 -19.98 12.16 18.21
C PRO A 359 -19.27 11.09 17.36
N LEU A 360 -19.56 11.08 16.07
CA LEU A 360 -18.81 10.29 15.08
C LEU A 360 -17.44 10.94 14.90
N LEU A 361 -16.43 10.34 15.51
CA LEU A 361 -15.04 10.78 15.44
C LEU A 361 -14.15 9.57 15.07
N PRO A 362 -12.96 9.83 14.51
CA PRO A 362 -11.93 8.80 14.35
C PRO A 362 -11.76 7.98 15.64
N PRO A 363 -11.68 6.63 15.58
CA PRO A 363 -11.66 5.80 16.79
C PRO A 363 -10.48 6.10 17.74
N CYS A 364 -9.38 6.65 17.23
CA CYS A 364 -8.23 7.08 18.04
C CYS A 364 -8.51 8.31 18.93
N LEU A 365 -9.49 9.14 18.57
CA LEU A 365 -9.91 10.30 19.36
C LEU A 365 -10.94 9.93 20.42
N ILE A 366 -11.77 8.91 20.14
CA ILE A 366 -12.78 8.42 21.09
C ILE A 366 -12.13 7.71 22.28
N ASN A 367 -11.04 6.97 22.02
CA ASN A 367 -10.28 6.25 23.04
C ASN A 367 -8.80 6.67 22.97
N PRO A 368 -8.46 7.89 23.43
CA PRO A 368 -7.08 8.35 23.39
C PRO A 368 -6.20 7.44 24.25
N ARG A 369 -4.99 7.13 23.76
CA ARG A 369 -3.99 6.47 24.60
C ARG A 369 -3.71 7.38 25.79
N LYS A 370 -3.69 6.81 27.00
CA LYS A 370 -3.29 7.54 28.21
C LYS A 370 -1.87 8.03 28.01
N ARG A 371 -1.70 9.30 27.68
CA ARG A 371 -0.39 9.95 27.61
C ARG A 371 -0.06 10.35 29.04
N LEU A 372 1.05 9.85 29.59
CA LEU A 372 1.61 10.46 30.79
C LEU A 372 1.89 11.92 30.41
N ARG A 373 1.21 12.86 31.07
CA ARG A 373 1.64 14.25 30.99
C ARG A 373 2.97 14.32 31.71
N THR A 374 4.05 14.62 30.99
CA THR A 374 5.25 15.15 31.61
C THR A 374 4.78 16.33 32.46
N ALA A 375 5.12 16.35 33.74
CA ALA A 375 4.84 17.51 34.59
C ALA A 375 5.35 18.75 33.86
N ALA A 376 4.58 19.84 33.87
CA ALA A 376 5.05 21.09 33.30
C ALA A 376 6.40 21.40 33.93
N LEU A 377 7.42 21.64 33.10
CA LEU A 377 8.75 22.03 33.56
C LEU A 377 8.59 23.15 34.58
N SER A 378 9.08 22.90 35.79
CA SER A 378 9.09 23.92 36.82
C SER A 378 9.89 25.13 36.31
N PRO A 379 9.64 26.35 36.81
CA PRO A 379 10.43 27.51 36.42
C PRO A 379 11.93 27.32 36.68
N SER A 380 12.30 26.46 37.64
CA SER A 380 13.68 25.99 37.86
C SER A 380 14.24 25.14 36.72
N ASP A 381 13.43 24.28 36.09
CA ASP A 381 13.89 23.45 34.97
C ASP A 381 14.07 24.27 33.67
N GLN A 382 13.37 25.40 33.55
CA GLN A 382 13.52 26.34 32.43
C GLN A 382 14.75 27.24 32.57
N ALA A 383 15.32 27.33 33.78
CA ALA A 383 16.49 28.13 34.08
C ALA A 383 17.82 27.39 33.84
N ILE A 384 17.78 26.13 33.39
CA ILE A 384 18.95 25.32 33.07
C ILE A 384 19.52 25.78 31.71
N THR A 385 20.66 26.44 31.74
CA THR A 385 21.43 26.98 30.63
C THR A 385 22.51 26.03 30.12
N GLY A 386 22.97 25.08 30.96
CA GLY A 386 24.08 24.17 30.67
C GLY A 386 25.45 24.75 31.01
N ASP A 387 25.50 26.02 31.40
CA ASP A 387 26.71 26.71 31.87
C ASP A 387 26.77 26.81 33.41
N GLU A 388 25.87 26.10 34.11
CA GLU A 388 25.89 26.07 35.57
C GLU A 388 27.19 25.44 36.09
N ALA A 389 27.76 26.05 37.14
CA ALA A 389 28.90 25.47 37.82
C ALA A 389 28.47 24.17 38.52
N ILE A 390 29.03 23.04 38.07
CA ILE A 390 28.83 21.74 38.70
C ILE A 390 29.78 21.65 39.89
N SER A 391 29.25 21.56 41.11
CA SER A 391 30.07 21.40 42.32
C SER A 391 30.79 20.05 42.34
N ASP A 392 31.98 19.98 42.92
CA ASP A 392 32.72 18.71 43.11
C ASP A 392 31.86 17.67 43.87
N SER A 393 31.04 18.11 44.83
CA SER A 393 30.11 17.24 45.57
C SER A 393 28.99 16.63 44.71
N GLU A 394 28.67 17.20 43.55
CA GLU A 394 27.72 16.62 42.58
C GLU A 394 28.42 15.55 41.74
N ILE A 395 29.68 15.80 41.37
CA ILE A 395 30.51 14.86 40.60
C ILE A 395 30.86 13.63 41.46
N GLU A 396 31.19 13.85 42.73
CA GLU A 396 31.54 12.80 43.69
C GLU A 396 30.42 11.76 43.88
N GLN A 397 29.15 12.13 43.67
CA GLN A 397 28.01 11.20 43.75
C GLN A 397 28.07 10.10 42.69
N TYR A 398 28.72 10.37 41.56
CA TYR A 398 28.91 9.41 40.48
C TYR A 398 30.20 8.60 40.62
N LEU A 399 31.08 8.97 41.55
CA LEU A 399 32.29 8.23 41.87
C LEU A 399 31.98 7.17 42.92
N ARG A 400 32.42 5.93 42.67
CA ARG A 400 32.32 4.88 43.68
C ARG A 400 33.22 5.20 44.85
N SER A 401 32.69 4.98 46.05
CA SER A 401 33.47 5.03 47.28
C SER A 401 34.57 3.97 47.27
N GLN A 402 35.59 4.18 48.11
CA GLN A 402 36.71 3.25 48.23
C GLN A 402 36.26 1.86 48.74
N GLU A 403 35.21 1.82 49.55
CA GLU A 403 34.59 0.58 50.03
C GLU A 403 33.88 -0.16 48.89
N GLU A 404 33.05 0.54 48.10
CA GLU A 404 32.39 -0.04 46.92
C GLU A 404 33.39 -0.54 45.88
N MET A 405 34.53 0.15 45.70
CA MET A 405 35.59 -0.31 44.80
C MET A 405 36.24 -1.61 45.32
N GLN A 406 36.48 -1.73 46.62
CA GLN A 406 37.05 -2.95 47.21
C GLN A 406 36.06 -4.11 47.14
N GLU A 407 34.77 -3.88 47.38
CA GLU A 407 33.73 -4.88 47.21
C GLU A 407 33.59 -5.31 45.76
N PHE A 408 33.63 -4.37 44.82
CA PHE A 408 33.60 -4.66 43.38
C PHE A 408 34.82 -5.47 42.94
N SER A 409 36.03 -5.13 43.40
CA SER A 409 37.25 -5.89 43.10
C SER A 409 37.23 -7.29 43.71
N LYS A 410 36.70 -7.44 44.93
CA LYS A 410 36.49 -8.76 45.55
C LYS A 410 35.47 -9.58 44.74
N ALA A 411 34.36 -8.98 44.32
CA ALA A 411 33.36 -9.66 43.50
C ALA A 411 33.91 -10.07 42.11
N GLN A 412 34.74 -9.23 41.47
CA GLN A 412 35.41 -9.58 40.21
C GLN A 412 36.46 -10.69 40.37
N ALA A 413 37.18 -10.75 41.50
CA ALA A 413 38.18 -11.79 41.74
C ALA A 413 37.60 -13.19 42.00
N TRP A 414 36.28 -13.29 42.17
CA TRP A 414 35.55 -14.56 42.38
C TRP A 414 34.95 -15.12 41.08
N HIS A 415 35.09 -14.40 39.96
CA HIS A 415 34.82 -14.87 38.60
C HIS A 415 36.14 -15.24 37.91
#